data_AF-A0A3E1BFZ5-F1
#
_entry.id   AF-A0A3E1BFZ5-F1
#
_cell.length_a   1.000
_cell.length_b   1.000
_cell.length_c   1.000
_cell.angle_alpha   90.00
_cell.angle_beta   90.00
_cell.angle_gamma   90.00
#
_symmetry.space_group_name_H-M   'P 1'
#
loop_
_entity.id
_entity.type
_entity.pdbx_description
1 polymer ?
#
loop_
_entity_poly.entity_id
_entity_poly.type
_entity_poly.pdbx_seq_one_letter_code
_entity_poly.pdbx_strand_id
1 'polypeptide(L)'
;MAFDYQVNVSMALVLDLYKQGKEFVAVFDHHDDLVVFVGEGENSELSFYQVKSSSELTWTPKRLARRNAKGELPKSIVGKAYYNVAQFGPEIRRASILSNRPLSATLATANNAALHDGELSVADLCATDQQPLISSLEADFPGGFDKAHAPLLTFERVPFDLESYRATVLGRIVQLLEELHPDFVAVSSPFYETLLTAAGECTGNKIKSATVEELRKRVSLDHQQISRLIVRVQSRSKSLGEWWSSVNDELAADGMRALQIQRIKNRCIAYANARRVGDRVASKMSEAIGEAIAKTAVGDMDSVLEAAVALKAHGLVEPASELYDLQSAMIVELMEAMT
;
A
#
# COMPACT_ATOMS: atom_id res chain seq x y z
N MET A 1 -6.04 14.64 -5.79
CA MET A 1 -5.49 14.59 -7.15
C MET A 1 -3.96 14.45 -7.15
N ALA A 2 -3.18 15.40 -6.63
CA ALA A 2 -1.71 15.24 -6.57
C ALA A 2 -1.25 14.19 -5.52
N PHE A 3 -1.71 14.32 -4.28
CA PHE A 3 -1.43 13.35 -3.20
C PHE A 3 -1.82 11.93 -3.58
N ASP A 4 -2.98 11.78 -4.23
CA ASP A 4 -3.50 10.50 -4.69
C ASP A 4 -2.60 9.81 -5.73
N TYR A 5 -2.07 10.59 -6.68
CA TYR A 5 -1.06 10.08 -7.64
C TYR A 5 0.24 9.65 -6.94
N GLN A 6 0.74 10.49 -6.02
CA GLN A 6 2.00 10.22 -5.31
C GLN A 6 1.92 8.97 -4.45
N VAL A 7 0.82 8.79 -3.70
CA VAL A 7 0.57 7.59 -2.89
C VAL A 7 0.50 6.34 -3.78
N ASN A 8 -0.18 6.41 -4.92
CA ASN A 8 -0.29 5.26 -5.84
C ASN A 8 1.06 4.86 -6.46
N VAL A 9 1.88 5.82 -6.88
CA VAL A 9 3.25 5.54 -7.36
C VAL A 9 4.10 4.92 -6.24
N SER A 10 4.01 5.47 -5.03
CA SER A 10 4.74 4.97 -3.86
C SER A 10 4.31 3.55 -3.49
N MET A 11 3.01 3.26 -3.52
CA MET A 11 2.47 1.92 -3.32
C MET A 11 2.97 0.94 -4.38
N ALA A 12 3.04 1.35 -5.63
CA ALA A 12 3.53 0.50 -6.71
C ALA A 12 4.98 0.06 -6.46
N LEU A 13 5.84 0.98 -5.99
CA LEU A 13 7.22 0.65 -5.62
C LEU A 13 7.27 -0.33 -4.45
N VAL A 14 6.44 -0.11 -3.41
CA VAL A 14 6.36 -1.00 -2.25
C VAL A 14 5.86 -2.40 -2.64
N LEU A 15 4.89 -2.50 -3.54
CA LEU A 15 4.43 -3.78 -4.08
C LEU A 15 5.52 -4.50 -4.89
N ASP A 16 6.33 -3.76 -5.66
CA ASP A 16 7.46 -4.34 -6.39
C ASP A 16 8.53 -4.90 -5.43
N LEU A 17 8.79 -4.23 -4.30
CA LEU A 17 9.68 -4.74 -3.24
C LEU A 17 9.12 -6.01 -2.58
N TYR A 18 7.83 -6.00 -2.26
CA TYR A 18 7.13 -7.17 -1.72
C TYR A 18 7.20 -8.36 -2.68
N LYS A 19 6.91 -8.14 -3.96
CA LYS A 19 6.98 -9.18 -5.01
C LYS A 19 8.38 -9.77 -5.16
N GLN A 20 9.42 -8.95 -4.95
CA GLN A 20 10.81 -9.40 -4.98
C GLN A 20 11.22 -10.19 -3.71
N GLY A 21 10.34 -10.34 -2.72
CA GLY A 21 10.64 -11.00 -1.45
C GLY A 21 11.68 -10.25 -0.63
N LYS A 22 11.81 -8.93 -0.82
CA LYS A 22 12.74 -8.10 -0.05
C LYS A 22 12.13 -7.76 1.30
N GLU A 23 12.96 -7.83 2.33
CA GLU A 23 12.62 -7.21 3.62
C GLU A 23 12.73 -5.69 3.48
N PHE A 24 11.69 -4.98 3.92
CA PHE A 24 11.66 -3.52 3.87
C PHE A 24 10.77 -2.91 4.95
N VAL A 25 11.00 -1.62 5.19
CA VAL A 25 10.11 -0.74 5.96
C VAL A 25 9.85 0.52 5.14
N ALA A 26 8.59 0.77 4.79
CA ALA A 26 8.15 1.91 3.99
C ALA A 26 7.41 2.95 4.85
N VAL A 27 7.86 4.20 4.80
CA VAL A 27 7.25 5.34 5.47
C VAL A 27 6.73 6.30 4.42
N PHE A 28 5.44 6.66 4.49
CA PHE A 28 4.76 7.49 3.50
C PHE A 28 4.60 8.93 3.99
N ASP A 29 4.70 9.90 3.07
CA ASP A 29 4.50 11.35 3.32
C ASP A 29 5.34 11.89 4.50
N HIS A 30 6.59 11.45 4.58
CA HIS A 30 7.51 11.82 5.65
C HIS A 30 8.89 12.15 5.06
N HIS A 31 9.37 13.38 5.26
CA HIS A 31 10.51 14.01 4.56
C HIS A 31 10.34 14.19 3.04
N ASP A 32 9.91 13.14 2.35
CA ASP A 32 9.52 13.10 0.95
C ASP A 32 8.24 12.24 0.80
N ASP A 33 7.81 11.95 -0.43
CA ASP A 33 6.57 11.21 -0.68
C ASP A 33 6.67 9.76 -0.19
N LEU A 34 7.85 9.14 -0.26
CA LEU A 34 8.13 7.80 0.25
C LEU A 34 9.59 7.68 0.73
N VAL A 35 9.77 7.03 1.87
CA VAL A 35 11.08 6.63 2.42
C VAL A 35 11.07 5.13 2.62
N VAL A 36 12.12 4.45 2.16
CA VAL A 36 12.23 2.99 2.25
C VAL A 36 13.55 2.61 2.87
N PHE A 37 13.48 1.73 3.87
CA PHE A 37 14.61 0.92 4.33
C PHE A 37 14.52 -0.44 3.64
N VAL A 38 15.55 -0.88 2.94
CA VAL A 38 15.61 -2.22 2.33
C VAL A 38 16.69 -3.05 3.01
N GLY A 39 16.36 -4.28 3.41
CA GLY A 39 17.22 -5.16 4.20
C GLY A 39 16.96 -5.06 5.72
N GLU A 40 17.75 -5.79 6.50
CA GLU A 40 17.51 -5.98 7.94
C GLU A 40 18.44 -5.12 8.82
N GLY A 41 17.89 -4.62 9.92
CA GLY A 41 18.63 -3.99 11.00
C GLY A 41 19.42 -2.75 10.60
N GLU A 42 20.62 -2.60 11.17
CA GLU A 42 21.48 -1.41 11.01
C GLU A 42 22.11 -1.30 9.61
N ASN A 43 22.14 -2.39 8.84
CA ASN A 43 22.73 -2.42 7.49
C ASN A 43 21.71 -2.14 6.38
N SER A 44 20.46 -1.83 6.71
CA SER A 44 19.42 -1.57 5.72
C SER A 44 19.76 -0.35 4.86
N GLU A 45 19.52 -0.42 3.56
CA GLU A 45 19.70 0.69 2.64
C GLU A 45 18.56 1.69 2.76
N LEU A 46 18.89 2.95 3.10
CA LEU A 46 17.93 4.04 3.19
C LEU A 46 17.81 4.78 1.85
N SER A 47 16.59 4.82 1.32
CA SER A 47 16.24 5.50 0.07
C SER A 47 15.09 6.48 0.27
N PHE A 48 15.25 7.69 -0.28
CA PHE A 48 14.22 8.72 -0.32
C PHE A 48 13.67 8.85 -1.75
N TYR A 49 12.36 8.93 -1.89
CA TYR A 49 11.68 9.02 -3.17
C TYR A 49 10.74 10.22 -3.20
N GLN A 50 11.02 11.15 -4.10
CA GLN A 50 10.18 12.30 -4.37
C GLN A 50 9.45 12.11 -5.69
N VAL A 51 8.13 11.98 -5.65
CA VAL A 51 7.27 11.79 -6.80
C VAL A 51 6.88 13.14 -7.41
N LYS A 52 7.01 13.24 -8.74
CA LYS A 52 6.62 14.40 -9.55
C LYS A 52 5.80 13.97 -10.75
N SER A 53 4.54 14.37 -10.80
CA SER A 53 3.71 14.25 -12.00
C SER A 53 3.93 15.43 -12.94
N SER A 54 3.88 15.18 -14.26
CA SER A 54 3.99 16.21 -15.30
C SER A 54 3.08 15.90 -16.48
N SER A 55 2.33 16.92 -16.93
CA SER A 55 1.59 16.86 -18.20
C SER A 55 2.50 17.10 -19.40
N GLU A 56 3.59 17.86 -19.24
CA GLU A 56 4.64 18.04 -20.27
C GLU A 56 5.27 16.69 -20.65
N LEU A 57 5.77 16.57 -21.88
CA LEU A 57 6.23 15.29 -22.44
C LEU A 57 7.50 14.74 -21.78
N THR A 58 8.39 15.61 -21.31
CA THR A 58 9.73 15.21 -20.86
C THR A 58 10.24 16.12 -19.75
N TRP A 59 10.99 15.58 -18.80
CA TRP A 59 11.85 16.37 -17.92
C TRP A 59 13.15 16.72 -18.64
N THR A 60 13.82 17.76 -18.15
CA THR A 60 15.19 18.11 -18.57
C THR A 60 15.99 18.47 -17.33
N PRO A 61 17.34 18.37 -17.37
CA PRO A 61 18.17 18.82 -16.26
C PRO A 61 17.88 20.25 -15.83
N LYS A 62 17.59 21.15 -16.79
CA LYS A 62 17.19 22.54 -16.51
C LYS A 62 15.85 22.64 -15.77
N ARG A 63 14.86 21.78 -16.09
CA ARG A 63 13.57 21.76 -15.37
C ARG A 63 13.75 21.27 -13.94
N LEU A 64 14.58 20.25 -13.71
CA LEU A 64 14.89 19.74 -12.37
C LEU A 64 15.70 20.74 -11.53
N ALA A 65 16.62 21.46 -12.18
CA ALA A 65 17.42 22.52 -11.59
C ALA A 65 16.65 23.82 -11.33
N ARG A 66 15.44 23.98 -11.88
CA ARG A 66 14.69 25.24 -11.81
C ARG A 66 14.40 25.60 -10.35
N ARG A 67 14.82 26.80 -9.95
CA ARG A 67 14.63 27.32 -8.60
C ARG A 67 13.39 28.20 -8.52
N ASN A 68 12.63 28.06 -7.44
CA ASN A 68 11.54 28.99 -7.13
C ASN A 68 12.09 30.35 -6.70
N ALA A 69 11.45 31.44 -7.14
CA ALA A 69 11.86 32.80 -6.78
C ALA A 69 11.67 33.11 -5.29
N LYS A 70 10.66 32.50 -4.66
CA LYS A 70 10.28 32.67 -3.25
C LYS A 70 10.35 31.32 -2.52
N GLY A 71 10.48 31.37 -1.19
CA GLY A 71 10.56 30.20 -0.32
C GLY A 71 11.92 30.00 0.33
N GLU A 72 11.96 29.13 1.33
CA GLU A 72 13.18 28.71 2.01
C GLU A 72 14.01 27.77 1.12
N LEU A 73 15.30 27.63 1.45
CA LEU A 73 16.17 26.66 0.81
C LEU A 73 15.80 25.23 1.27
N PRO A 74 15.92 24.22 0.40
CA PRO A 74 16.30 24.29 -1.02
C PRO A 74 15.14 24.68 -1.96
N LYS A 75 15.46 25.38 -3.05
CA LYS A 75 14.46 25.99 -3.96
C LYS A 75 14.23 25.20 -5.24
N SER A 76 15.16 24.34 -5.65
CA SER A 76 15.03 23.48 -6.82
C SER A 76 14.44 22.11 -6.47
N ILE A 77 13.98 21.37 -7.49
CA ILE A 77 13.50 19.99 -7.30
C ILE A 77 14.67 19.09 -6.90
N VAL A 78 15.80 19.18 -7.62
CA VAL A 78 17.01 18.41 -7.30
C VAL A 78 17.56 18.76 -5.92
N GLY A 79 17.51 20.04 -5.53
CA GLY A 79 17.92 20.47 -4.19
C GLY A 79 17.04 19.91 -3.08
N LYS A 80 15.72 19.80 -3.31
CA LYS A 80 14.80 19.17 -2.34
C LYS A 80 15.08 17.68 -2.18
N ALA A 81 15.32 16.96 -3.27
CA ALA A 81 15.73 15.56 -3.20
C ALA A 81 17.07 15.40 -2.45
N TYR A 82 18.05 16.27 -2.74
CA TYR A 82 19.36 16.24 -2.08
C TYR A 82 19.32 16.65 -0.60
N TYR A 83 18.31 17.40 -0.15
CA TYR A 83 18.19 17.81 1.25
C TYR A 83 18.29 16.65 2.23
N ASN A 84 17.66 15.52 1.90
CA ASN A 84 17.69 14.34 2.76
C ASN A 84 19.10 13.74 2.79
N VAL A 85 19.82 13.69 1.65
CA VAL A 85 21.24 13.29 1.59
C VAL A 85 22.09 14.13 2.53
N ALA A 86 21.91 15.45 2.49
CA ALA A 86 22.63 16.37 3.36
C ALA A 86 22.25 16.21 4.85
N GLN A 87 21.02 15.80 5.15
CA GLN A 87 20.52 15.66 6.51
C GLN A 87 20.95 14.34 7.19
N PHE A 88 20.82 13.21 6.51
CA PHE A 88 21.04 11.88 7.11
C PHE A 88 22.41 11.28 6.76
N GLY A 89 23.18 11.89 5.86
CA GLY A 89 24.58 11.56 5.63
C GLY A 89 24.80 10.14 5.05
N PRO A 90 25.82 9.39 5.54
CA PRO A 90 26.37 8.20 4.87
C PRO A 90 25.43 6.99 4.81
N GLU A 91 24.33 7.00 5.57
CA GLU A 91 23.33 5.93 5.57
C GLU A 91 22.45 5.95 4.32
N ILE A 92 22.42 7.07 3.58
CA ILE A 92 21.62 7.19 2.37
C ILE A 92 22.31 6.51 1.20
N ARG A 93 21.56 5.64 0.54
CA ARG A 93 21.96 5.01 -0.71
C ARG A 93 21.33 5.66 -1.93
N ARG A 94 20.19 6.34 -1.75
CA ARG A 94 19.45 6.92 -2.85
C ARG A 94 18.58 8.10 -2.43
N ALA A 95 18.56 9.13 -3.27
CA ALA A 95 17.56 10.18 -3.28
C ALA A 95 17.05 10.32 -4.71
N SER A 96 15.90 9.68 -4.98
CA SER A 96 15.34 9.52 -6.32
C SER A 96 14.19 10.47 -6.57
N ILE A 97 14.17 11.07 -7.76
CA ILE A 97 13.00 11.78 -8.28
C ILE A 97 12.26 10.82 -9.21
N LEU A 98 11.03 10.44 -8.82
CA LEU A 98 10.17 9.54 -9.59
C LEU A 98 9.20 10.35 -10.45
N SER A 99 8.98 9.96 -11.71
CA SER A 99 7.99 10.65 -12.56
C SER A 99 7.33 9.79 -13.63
N ASN A 100 6.11 10.15 -14.04
CA ASN A 100 5.44 9.59 -15.23
C ASN A 100 6.16 9.85 -16.56
N ARG A 101 7.01 10.87 -16.60
CA ARG A 101 7.62 11.35 -17.85
C ARG A 101 9.12 11.05 -17.87
N PRO A 102 9.68 10.74 -19.05
CA PRO A 102 11.10 10.44 -19.16
C PRO A 102 11.94 11.69 -18.96
N LEU A 103 13.20 11.50 -18.58
CA LEU A 103 14.20 12.56 -18.61
C LEU A 103 14.83 12.62 -19.99
N SER A 104 14.76 13.79 -20.63
CA SER A 104 15.51 14.10 -21.84
C SER A 104 16.88 14.64 -21.44
N ALA A 105 17.90 13.81 -21.60
CA ALA A 105 19.28 14.15 -21.24
C ALA A 105 20.30 13.32 -22.04
N THR A 106 21.54 13.77 -22.04
CA THR A 106 22.69 13.15 -22.71
C THR A 106 23.57 12.46 -21.67
N LEU A 107 23.88 11.18 -21.87
CA LEU A 107 24.82 10.45 -21.03
C LEU A 107 26.26 10.85 -21.34
N ALA A 108 27.17 10.67 -20.39
CA ALA A 108 28.60 10.93 -20.60
C ALA A 108 29.20 10.06 -21.73
N THR A 109 28.61 8.89 -21.99
CA THR A 109 29.00 7.94 -23.04
C THR A 109 28.31 8.19 -24.39
N ALA A 110 27.39 9.16 -24.48
CA ALA A 110 26.56 9.40 -25.65
C ALA A 110 26.84 10.77 -26.28
N ASN A 111 26.63 10.86 -27.60
CA ASN A 111 26.85 12.10 -28.36
C ASN A 111 25.59 12.98 -28.47
N ASN A 112 24.40 12.43 -28.21
CA ASN A 112 23.12 13.13 -28.38
C ASN A 112 22.19 12.83 -27.22
N ALA A 113 21.27 13.76 -26.95
CA ALA A 113 20.23 13.58 -25.95
C ALA A 113 19.27 12.43 -26.33
N ALA A 114 18.85 11.66 -25.33
CA ALA A 114 17.88 10.59 -25.46
C ALA A 114 16.77 10.75 -24.41
N LEU A 115 15.66 10.03 -24.60
CA LEU A 115 14.61 9.90 -23.59
C LEU A 115 14.90 8.67 -22.74
N HIS A 116 15.14 8.88 -21.45
CA HIS A 116 15.47 7.80 -20.52
C HIS A 116 14.20 7.24 -19.86
N ASP A 117 14.04 5.92 -19.93
CA ASP A 117 12.85 5.17 -19.51
C ASP A 117 13.09 4.27 -18.27
N GLY A 118 14.12 4.58 -17.50
CA GLY A 118 14.46 3.83 -16.29
C GLY A 118 15.17 4.73 -15.29
N GLU A 119 15.82 4.11 -14.30
CA GLU A 119 16.66 4.80 -13.34
C GLU A 119 17.91 5.35 -14.03
N LEU A 120 18.26 6.59 -13.71
CA LEU A 120 19.45 7.28 -14.19
C LEU A 120 20.09 8.08 -13.06
N SER A 121 21.39 7.90 -12.84
CA SER A 121 22.15 8.72 -11.90
C SER A 121 22.51 10.07 -12.52
N VAL A 122 22.50 11.13 -11.71
CA VAL A 122 23.02 12.45 -12.12
C VAL A 122 24.49 12.34 -12.53
N ALA A 123 25.26 11.43 -11.91
CA ALA A 123 26.66 11.21 -12.24
C ALA A 123 26.90 10.61 -13.64
N ASP A 124 25.88 9.98 -14.24
CA ASP A 124 25.99 9.35 -15.57
C ASP A 124 25.76 10.34 -16.71
N LEU A 125 25.28 11.55 -16.40
CA LEU A 125 25.01 12.60 -17.39
C LEU A 125 26.30 13.20 -17.96
N CYS A 126 26.26 13.74 -19.17
CA CYS A 126 27.38 14.51 -19.71
C CYS A 126 27.54 15.84 -18.95
N ALA A 127 28.73 16.45 -19.05
CA ALA A 127 29.05 17.68 -18.32
C ALA A 127 28.05 18.82 -18.58
N THR A 128 27.55 18.97 -19.81
CA THR A 128 26.59 20.01 -20.18
C THR A 128 25.25 19.85 -19.47
N ASP A 129 24.79 18.62 -19.28
CA ASP A 129 23.53 18.31 -18.61
C ASP A 129 23.68 18.23 -17.08
N GLN A 130 24.87 17.86 -16.57
CA GLN A 130 25.18 17.93 -15.14
C GLN A 130 25.26 19.39 -14.64
N GLN A 131 25.89 20.28 -15.40
CA GLN A 131 26.17 21.65 -14.98
C GLN A 131 24.97 22.40 -14.37
N PRO A 132 23.77 22.46 -15.00
CA PRO A 132 22.63 23.16 -14.41
C PRO A 132 22.18 22.56 -13.07
N LEU A 133 22.28 21.23 -12.91
CA LEU A 133 21.92 20.54 -11.66
C LEU A 133 22.91 20.91 -10.55
N ILE A 134 24.21 20.78 -10.83
CA ILE A 134 25.27 21.09 -9.87
C ILE A 134 25.24 22.56 -9.46
N SER A 135 25.11 23.49 -10.41
CA SER A 135 25.01 24.93 -10.07
C SER A 135 23.78 25.26 -9.25
N SER A 136 22.67 24.54 -9.47
CA SER A 136 21.46 24.72 -8.65
C SER A 136 21.66 24.19 -7.22
N LEU A 137 22.33 23.04 -7.07
CA LEU A 137 22.69 22.46 -5.77
C LEU A 137 23.64 23.38 -4.99
N GLU A 138 24.71 23.87 -5.62
CA GLU A 138 25.64 24.84 -5.00
C GLU A 138 24.89 26.11 -4.51
N ALA A 139 23.90 26.57 -5.28
CA ALA A 139 23.09 27.74 -4.91
C ALA A 139 22.01 27.44 -3.84
N ASP A 140 21.58 26.19 -3.71
CA ASP A 140 20.60 25.75 -2.72
C ASP A 140 21.25 25.34 -1.38
N PHE A 141 22.56 25.06 -1.37
CA PHE A 141 23.33 24.68 -0.19
C PHE A 141 24.56 25.58 -0.02
N PRO A 142 24.39 26.85 0.41
CA PRO A 142 25.51 27.79 0.61
C PRO A 142 26.55 27.33 1.64
N GLY A 143 26.16 26.45 2.57
CA GLY A 143 27.06 25.82 3.56
C GLY A 143 27.94 24.71 2.98
N GLY A 144 27.75 24.35 1.72
CA GLY A 144 28.52 23.33 1.01
C GLY A 144 27.64 22.26 0.39
N PHE A 145 27.95 21.92 -0.87
CA PHE A 145 27.45 20.75 -1.58
C PHE A 145 28.64 19.81 -1.81
N ASP A 146 28.51 18.54 -1.41
CA ASP A 146 29.53 17.53 -1.68
C ASP A 146 29.26 16.86 -3.02
N LYS A 147 30.15 17.10 -3.99
CA LYS A 147 30.07 16.52 -5.34
C LYS A 147 30.18 15.00 -5.34
N ALA A 148 30.78 14.40 -4.30
CA ALA A 148 30.84 12.95 -4.13
C ALA A 148 29.46 12.31 -3.93
N HIS A 149 28.43 13.10 -3.58
CA HIS A 149 27.05 12.62 -3.46
C HIS A 149 26.27 12.59 -4.78
N ALA A 150 26.83 13.09 -5.89
CA ALA A 150 26.14 13.08 -7.19
C ALA A 150 25.64 11.67 -7.60
N PRO A 151 26.35 10.55 -7.34
CA PRO A 151 25.86 9.21 -7.63
C PRO A 151 24.61 8.80 -6.84
N LEU A 152 24.34 9.42 -5.69
CA LEU A 152 23.17 9.13 -4.84
C LEU A 152 21.89 9.79 -5.37
N LEU A 153 22.02 10.79 -6.24
CA LEU A 153 20.90 11.51 -6.83
C LEU A 153 20.48 10.83 -8.12
N THR A 154 19.26 10.32 -8.15
CA THR A 154 18.73 9.58 -9.29
C THR A 154 17.44 10.21 -9.82
N PHE A 155 17.17 9.99 -11.10
CA PHE A 155 15.88 10.22 -11.71
C PHE A 155 15.38 8.88 -12.24
N GLU A 156 14.10 8.56 -12.01
CA GLU A 156 13.52 7.32 -12.49
C GLU A 156 12.15 7.57 -13.09
N ARG A 157 11.94 7.03 -14.31
CA ARG A 157 10.62 7.02 -14.92
C ARG A 157 9.80 5.86 -14.37
N VAL A 158 8.65 6.20 -13.78
CA VAL A 158 7.59 5.26 -13.43
C VAL A 158 6.40 5.56 -14.34
N PRO A 159 6.13 4.77 -15.41
CA PRO A 159 5.25 5.15 -16.52
C PRO A 159 3.75 5.06 -16.16
N PHE A 160 3.34 5.79 -15.13
CA PHE A 160 1.96 5.89 -14.66
C PHE A 160 1.26 7.04 -15.37
N ASP A 161 0.23 6.71 -16.14
CA ASP A 161 -0.59 7.72 -16.78
C ASP A 161 -1.43 8.49 -15.74
N LEU A 162 -1.62 9.79 -15.99
CA LEU A 162 -2.26 10.70 -15.01
C LEU A 162 -3.77 10.45 -14.86
N GLU A 163 -4.40 9.79 -15.82
CA GLU A 163 -5.83 9.49 -15.81
C GLU A 163 -6.11 8.06 -15.34
N SER A 164 -5.16 7.14 -15.53
CA SER A 164 -5.36 5.70 -15.31
C SER A 164 -4.43 5.06 -14.27
N TYR A 165 -3.61 5.83 -13.54
CA TYR A 165 -2.69 5.30 -12.51
C TYR A 165 -3.34 4.34 -11.50
N ARG A 166 -4.58 4.61 -11.05
CA ARG A 166 -5.30 3.70 -10.14
C ARG A 166 -5.56 2.33 -10.76
N ALA A 167 -5.97 2.31 -12.04
CA ALA A 167 -6.17 1.07 -12.77
C ALA A 167 -4.84 0.33 -12.98
N THR A 168 -3.74 1.06 -13.20
CA THR A 168 -2.40 0.47 -13.26
C THR A 168 -2.00 -0.22 -11.96
N VAL A 169 -2.18 0.44 -10.81
CA VAL A 169 -1.89 -0.17 -9.49
C VAL A 169 -2.78 -1.38 -9.24
N LEU A 170 -4.08 -1.27 -9.52
CA LEU A 170 -5.01 -2.38 -9.37
C LEU A 170 -4.60 -3.57 -10.26
N GLY A 171 -4.17 -3.33 -11.51
CA GLY A 171 -3.66 -4.37 -12.39
C GLY A 171 -2.40 -5.06 -11.84
N ARG A 172 -1.48 -4.30 -11.24
CA ARG A 172 -0.31 -4.86 -10.53
C ARG A 172 -0.72 -5.71 -9.34
N ILE A 173 -1.72 -5.27 -8.58
CA ILE A 173 -2.28 -6.04 -7.46
C ILE A 173 -2.90 -7.34 -7.94
N VAL A 174 -3.70 -7.31 -9.00
CA VAL A 174 -4.28 -8.52 -9.60
C VAL A 174 -3.19 -9.53 -9.94
N GLN A 175 -2.13 -9.09 -10.62
CA GLN A 175 -1.00 -9.95 -10.98
C GLN A 175 -0.28 -10.49 -9.75
N LEU A 176 -0.01 -9.65 -8.75
CA LEU A 176 0.62 -10.07 -7.50
C LEU A 176 -0.21 -11.13 -6.78
N LEU A 177 -1.51 -10.91 -6.66
CA LEU A 177 -2.40 -11.82 -5.95
C LEU A 177 -2.58 -13.14 -6.71
N GLU A 178 -2.71 -13.10 -8.03
CA GLU A 178 -2.76 -14.28 -8.89
C GLU A 178 -1.51 -15.17 -8.74
N GLU A 179 -0.33 -14.56 -8.67
CA GLU A 179 0.95 -15.25 -8.44
C GLU A 179 1.04 -15.90 -7.06
N LEU A 180 0.38 -15.33 -6.04
CA LEU A 180 0.30 -15.94 -4.71
C LEU A 180 -0.71 -17.09 -4.68
N HIS A 181 -1.92 -16.86 -5.21
CA HIS A 181 -2.95 -17.87 -5.37
C HIS A 181 -4.05 -17.37 -6.32
N PRO A 182 -4.51 -18.14 -7.32
CA PRO A 182 -5.53 -17.70 -8.27
C PRO A 182 -6.82 -17.14 -7.63
N ASP A 183 -7.27 -17.74 -6.53
CA ASP A 183 -8.47 -17.30 -5.81
C ASP A 183 -8.33 -15.90 -5.16
N PHE A 184 -7.10 -15.41 -4.99
CA PHE A 184 -6.88 -14.08 -4.40
C PHE A 184 -7.22 -12.96 -5.39
N VAL A 185 -7.34 -13.24 -6.69
CA VAL A 185 -7.72 -12.23 -7.69
C VAL A 185 -9.06 -11.57 -7.35
N ALA A 186 -10.01 -12.34 -6.80
CA ALA A 186 -11.32 -11.84 -6.39
C ALA A 186 -11.25 -10.72 -5.33
N VAL A 187 -10.14 -10.61 -4.60
CA VAL A 187 -9.94 -9.59 -3.57
C VAL A 187 -9.11 -8.39 -3.96
N SER A 188 -8.73 -8.28 -5.22
CA SER A 188 -7.83 -7.22 -5.68
C SER A 188 -8.30 -5.81 -5.30
N SER A 189 -9.58 -5.49 -5.55
CA SER A 189 -10.14 -4.17 -5.18
C SER A 189 -10.23 -3.95 -3.67
N PRO A 190 -10.79 -4.88 -2.85
CA PRO A 190 -10.75 -4.73 -1.41
C PRO A 190 -9.33 -4.60 -0.82
N PHE A 191 -8.36 -5.32 -1.37
CA PHE A 191 -6.97 -5.23 -0.94
C PHE A 191 -6.34 -3.88 -1.30
N TYR A 192 -6.60 -3.37 -2.50
CA TYR A 192 -6.18 -2.02 -2.90
C TYR A 192 -6.69 -0.93 -1.93
N GLU A 193 -7.98 -0.95 -1.58
CA GLU A 193 -8.55 0.02 -0.62
C GLU A 193 -7.94 -0.12 0.78
N THR A 194 -7.66 -1.35 1.20
CA THR A 194 -7.03 -1.63 2.50
C THR A 194 -5.58 -1.13 2.52
N LEU A 195 -4.83 -1.30 1.44
CA LEU A 195 -3.48 -0.76 1.29
C LEU A 195 -3.47 0.78 1.32
N LEU A 196 -4.39 1.42 0.61
CA LEU A 196 -4.53 2.88 0.64
C LEU A 196 -4.81 3.40 2.05
N THR A 197 -5.69 2.72 2.78
CA THR A 197 -6.00 3.06 4.17
C THR A 197 -4.76 2.95 5.05
N ALA A 198 -4.02 1.85 4.93
CA ALA A 198 -2.82 1.61 5.73
C ALA A 198 -1.68 2.60 5.39
N ALA A 199 -1.51 2.96 4.11
CA ALA A 199 -0.59 4.02 3.69
C ALA A 199 -1.01 5.38 4.28
N GLY A 200 -2.31 5.67 4.30
CA GLY A 200 -2.86 6.87 4.93
C GLY A 200 -2.57 6.95 6.44
N GLU A 201 -2.64 5.83 7.17
CA GLU A 201 -2.32 5.74 8.60
C GLU A 201 -0.84 6.07 8.88
N CYS A 202 0.06 5.83 7.93
CA CYS A 202 1.48 6.20 8.05
C CYS A 202 1.71 7.73 8.02
N THR A 203 0.79 8.52 7.47
CA THR A 203 0.97 9.97 7.24
C THR A 203 0.61 10.87 8.45
N GLY A 204 0.10 10.28 9.54
CA GLY A 204 -0.52 11.03 10.64
C GLY A 204 0.43 11.94 11.46
N ASN A 205 1.74 11.68 11.44
CA ASN A 205 2.71 12.46 12.23
C ASN A 205 3.65 13.28 11.34
N LYS A 206 3.37 14.58 11.22
CA LYS A 206 4.11 15.53 10.38
C LYS A 206 5.39 16.11 10.99
N ILE A 207 5.72 15.74 12.23
CA ILE A 207 6.97 16.20 12.85
C ILE A 207 8.11 15.50 12.12
N LYS A 208 8.99 16.23 11.43
CA LYS A 208 10.15 15.67 10.73
C LYS A 208 11.09 14.96 11.72
N SER A 209 11.62 13.81 11.30
CA SER A 209 12.64 13.09 12.08
C SER A 209 14.00 13.75 11.89
N ALA A 210 14.75 13.90 12.97
CA ALA A 210 16.10 14.44 12.92
C ALA A 210 17.13 13.34 12.61
N THR A 211 16.86 12.09 13.01
CA THR A 211 17.80 10.96 12.87
C THR A 211 17.16 9.74 12.21
N VAL A 212 18.00 8.80 11.78
CA VAL A 212 17.54 7.54 11.17
C VAL A 212 16.81 6.66 12.20
N GLU A 213 17.23 6.65 13.46
CA GLU A 213 16.54 5.91 14.53
C GLU A 213 15.13 6.44 14.77
N GLU A 214 14.92 7.76 14.65
CA GLU A 214 13.59 8.36 14.72
C GLU A 214 12.73 8.04 13.50
N LEU A 215 13.34 7.86 12.30
CA LEU A 215 12.63 7.38 11.12
C LEU A 215 12.16 5.94 11.28
N ARG A 216 13.01 5.05 11.83
CA ARG A 216 12.67 3.63 12.03
C ARG A 216 11.51 3.41 13.02
N LYS A 217 11.27 4.34 13.92
CA LYS A 217 10.17 4.27 14.92
C LYS A 217 8.82 4.75 14.37
N ARG A 218 8.76 5.18 13.10
CA ARG A 218 7.53 5.71 12.50
C ARG A 218 6.53 4.60 12.17
N VAL A 219 5.26 4.99 12.17
CA VAL A 219 4.20 4.17 11.58
C VAL A 219 4.57 3.95 10.11
N SER A 220 4.61 2.69 9.72
CA SER A 220 5.17 2.24 8.45
C SER A 220 4.41 1.03 7.95
N LEU A 221 4.69 0.68 6.69
CA LEU A 221 4.32 -0.58 6.06
C LEU A 221 5.57 -1.43 5.80
N ASP A 222 5.62 -2.60 6.40
CA ASP A 222 6.63 -3.63 6.19
C ASP A 222 6.07 -4.83 5.41
N HIS A 223 6.96 -5.75 5.04
CA HIS A 223 6.60 -6.97 4.32
C HIS A 223 5.52 -7.78 5.06
N GLN A 224 5.68 -7.98 6.37
CA GLN A 224 4.75 -8.77 7.19
C GLN A 224 3.37 -8.11 7.33
N GLN A 225 3.30 -6.78 7.40
CA GLN A 225 2.05 -6.02 7.41
C GLN A 225 1.30 -6.24 6.10
N ILE A 226 1.97 -6.16 4.95
CA ILE A 226 1.33 -6.43 3.65
C ILE A 226 0.79 -7.87 3.60
N SER A 227 1.59 -8.87 4.00
CA SER A 227 1.11 -10.26 4.06
C SER A 227 -0.12 -10.41 4.97
N ARG A 228 -0.12 -9.76 6.14
CA ARG A 228 -1.28 -9.74 7.06
C ARG A 228 -2.51 -9.08 6.44
N LEU A 229 -2.33 -8.02 5.64
CA LEU A 229 -3.43 -7.38 4.93
C LEU A 229 -4.02 -8.30 3.86
N ILE A 230 -3.17 -9.01 3.10
CA ILE A 230 -3.63 -10.00 2.09
C ILE A 230 -4.46 -11.09 2.78
N VAL A 231 -3.92 -11.72 3.82
CA VAL A 231 -4.62 -12.78 4.57
C VAL A 231 -5.93 -12.26 5.17
N ARG A 232 -5.93 -11.06 5.77
CA ARG A 232 -7.14 -10.46 6.34
C ARG A 232 -8.21 -10.21 5.28
N VAL A 233 -7.82 -9.73 4.12
CA VAL A 233 -8.79 -9.45 3.06
C VAL A 233 -9.31 -10.76 2.47
N GLN A 234 -8.45 -11.77 2.34
CA GLN A 234 -8.83 -13.11 1.86
C GLN A 234 -9.75 -13.85 2.84
N SER A 235 -9.46 -13.82 4.14
CA SER A 235 -10.33 -14.44 5.15
C SER A 235 -11.73 -13.81 5.13
N ARG A 236 -11.81 -12.50 4.84
CA ARG A 236 -13.06 -11.75 4.66
C ARG A 236 -13.73 -11.97 3.30
N SER A 237 -13.05 -12.64 2.37
CA SER A 237 -13.50 -12.80 0.99
C SER A 237 -13.82 -14.21 0.57
N LYS A 238 -13.56 -15.23 1.41
CA LYS A 238 -14.10 -16.57 1.20
C LYS A 238 -15.61 -16.40 1.09
N SER A 239 -16.04 -16.25 -0.16
CA SER A 239 -17.19 -15.41 -0.43
C SER A 239 -18.40 -16.20 -0.02
N LEU A 240 -19.43 -15.50 0.47
CA LEU A 240 -20.73 -16.13 0.66
C LEU A 240 -21.10 -16.98 -0.57
N GLY A 241 -20.70 -16.59 -1.79
CA GLY A 241 -20.86 -17.41 -2.99
C GLY A 241 -20.23 -18.81 -2.97
N GLU A 242 -19.03 -18.98 -2.40
CA GLU A 242 -18.28 -20.25 -2.37
C GLU A 242 -18.89 -21.28 -1.42
N TRP A 243 -19.27 -20.85 -0.22
CA TRP A 243 -19.80 -21.75 0.79
C TRP A 243 -21.33 -21.79 0.86
N TRP A 244 -22.04 -20.85 0.20
CA TRP A 244 -23.50 -20.77 0.30
C TRP A 244 -24.22 -22.00 -0.23
N SER A 245 -23.68 -22.71 -1.23
CA SER A 245 -24.31 -23.95 -1.70
C SER A 245 -24.44 -24.97 -0.58
N SER A 246 -23.38 -25.15 0.23
CA SER A 246 -23.38 -26.11 1.35
C SER A 246 -24.39 -25.70 2.43
N VAL A 247 -24.41 -24.41 2.80
CA VAL A 247 -25.35 -23.88 3.79
C VAL A 247 -26.80 -23.95 3.27
N ASN A 248 -27.02 -23.68 1.99
CA ASN A 248 -28.32 -23.78 1.34
C ASN A 248 -28.86 -25.21 1.41
N ASP A 249 -28.01 -26.20 1.15
CA ASP A 249 -28.38 -27.62 1.18
C ASP A 249 -28.71 -28.08 2.61
N GLU A 250 -27.95 -27.64 3.61
CA GLU A 250 -28.27 -27.89 5.03
C GLU A 250 -29.60 -27.25 5.45
N LEU A 251 -29.83 -25.97 5.12
CA LEU A 251 -31.09 -25.29 5.44
C LEU A 251 -32.29 -25.94 4.73
N ALA A 252 -32.10 -26.42 3.50
CA ALA A 252 -33.13 -27.15 2.77
C ALA A 252 -33.41 -28.52 3.39
N ALA A 253 -32.37 -29.24 3.85
CA ALA A 253 -32.48 -30.50 4.56
C ALA A 253 -33.18 -30.34 5.93
N ASP A 254 -33.00 -29.19 6.59
CA ASP A 254 -33.72 -28.79 7.82
C ASP A 254 -35.19 -28.36 7.54
N GLY A 255 -35.66 -28.49 6.29
CA GLY A 255 -37.04 -28.26 5.90
C GLY A 255 -37.39 -26.78 5.67
N MET A 256 -36.40 -25.88 5.59
CA MET A 256 -36.67 -24.47 5.30
C MET A 256 -37.10 -24.28 3.84
N ARG A 257 -38.09 -23.40 3.63
CA ARG A 257 -38.58 -23.10 2.28
C ARG A 257 -37.64 -22.13 1.57
N ALA A 258 -37.62 -22.18 0.24
CA ALA A 258 -36.77 -21.33 -0.60
C ALA A 258 -36.83 -19.82 -0.24
N LEU A 259 -38.01 -19.28 0.07
CA LEU A 259 -38.15 -17.88 0.48
C LEU A 259 -37.50 -17.56 1.84
N GLN A 260 -37.49 -18.52 2.77
CA GLN A 260 -36.82 -18.36 4.07
C GLN A 260 -35.31 -18.41 3.88
N ILE A 261 -34.82 -19.38 3.11
CA ILE A 261 -33.40 -19.53 2.77
C ILE A 261 -32.88 -18.26 2.08
N GLN A 262 -33.63 -17.69 1.13
CA GLN A 262 -33.26 -16.44 0.47
C GLN A 262 -33.21 -15.24 1.44
N ARG A 263 -34.09 -15.19 2.45
CA ARG A 263 -34.04 -14.14 3.48
C ARG A 263 -32.79 -14.26 4.35
N ILE A 264 -32.43 -15.49 4.76
CA ILE A 264 -31.20 -15.76 5.51
C ILE A 264 -29.99 -15.34 4.67
N LYS A 265 -29.96 -15.70 3.37
CA LYS A 265 -28.91 -15.27 2.44
C LYS A 265 -28.69 -13.77 2.45
N ASN A 266 -29.77 -13.01 2.30
CA ASN A 266 -29.70 -11.56 2.24
C ASN A 266 -29.20 -10.96 3.57
N ARG A 267 -29.57 -11.55 4.71
CA ARG A 267 -29.07 -11.14 6.03
C ARG A 267 -27.59 -11.47 6.23
N CYS A 268 -27.13 -12.64 5.75
CA CYS A 268 -25.71 -12.99 5.76
C CYS A 268 -24.88 -12.00 4.90
N ILE A 269 -25.39 -11.63 3.72
CA ILE A 269 -24.77 -10.60 2.86
C ILE A 269 -24.74 -9.24 3.58
N ALA A 270 -25.85 -8.84 4.22
CA ALA A 270 -25.93 -7.58 4.94
C ALA A 270 -24.95 -7.52 6.13
N TYR A 271 -24.83 -8.61 6.88
CA TYR A 271 -23.86 -8.73 7.97
C TYR A 271 -22.41 -8.65 7.46
N ALA A 272 -22.07 -9.44 6.45
CA ALA A 272 -20.72 -9.44 5.87
C ALA A 272 -20.32 -8.05 5.35
N ASN A 273 -21.26 -7.34 4.70
CA ASN A 273 -21.04 -5.96 4.25
C ASN A 273 -20.87 -4.98 5.41
N ALA A 274 -21.71 -5.06 6.45
CA ALA A 274 -21.61 -4.22 7.65
C ALA A 274 -20.26 -4.41 8.35
N ARG A 275 -19.82 -5.67 8.49
CA ARG A 275 -18.50 -6.01 9.04
C ARG A 275 -17.36 -5.45 8.16
N ARG A 276 -17.50 -5.53 6.84
CA ARG A 276 -16.51 -5.03 5.87
C ARG A 276 -16.32 -3.52 5.93
N VAL A 277 -17.38 -2.74 6.14
CA VAL A 277 -17.32 -1.27 6.25
C VAL A 277 -16.96 -0.78 7.67
N GLY A 278 -16.67 -1.70 8.60
CA GLY A 278 -16.29 -1.35 9.97
C GLY A 278 -17.47 -0.87 10.83
N ASP A 279 -18.70 -1.33 10.55
CA ASP A 279 -19.85 -1.03 11.41
C ASP A 279 -19.58 -1.48 12.84
N ARG A 280 -19.87 -0.60 13.80
CA ARG A 280 -19.50 -0.81 15.21
C ARG A 280 -20.27 -1.99 15.83
N VAL A 281 -21.52 -2.21 15.42
CA VAL A 281 -22.34 -3.31 15.94
C VAL A 281 -21.84 -4.63 15.35
N ALA A 282 -21.63 -4.67 14.03
CA ALA A 282 -21.11 -5.84 13.35
C ALA A 282 -19.72 -6.25 13.87
N SER A 283 -18.83 -5.27 14.12
CA SER A 283 -17.48 -5.52 14.63
C SER A 283 -17.49 -6.14 16.03
N LYS A 284 -18.27 -5.56 16.96
CA LYS A 284 -18.43 -6.13 18.31
C LYS A 284 -19.02 -7.54 18.28
N MET A 285 -19.97 -7.77 17.38
CA MET A 285 -20.60 -9.09 17.24
C MET A 285 -19.62 -10.11 16.65
N SER A 286 -18.79 -9.71 15.67
CA SER A 286 -17.73 -10.55 15.11
C SER A 286 -16.72 -10.97 16.20
N GLU A 287 -16.28 -10.03 17.04
CA GLU A 287 -15.41 -10.34 18.19
C GLU A 287 -16.07 -11.34 19.16
N ALA A 288 -17.33 -11.11 19.54
CA ALA A 288 -18.05 -11.99 20.46
C ALA A 288 -18.26 -13.40 19.89
N ILE A 289 -18.61 -13.52 18.61
CA ILE A 289 -18.78 -14.81 17.94
C ILE A 289 -17.43 -15.52 17.80
N GLY A 290 -16.37 -14.79 17.42
CA GLY A 290 -15.01 -15.34 17.33
C GLY A 290 -14.51 -15.90 18.67
N GLU A 291 -14.79 -15.21 19.79
CA GLU A 291 -14.50 -15.75 21.12
C GLU A 291 -15.30 -17.01 21.46
N ALA A 292 -16.55 -17.10 21.03
CA ALA A 292 -17.40 -18.27 21.24
C ALA A 292 -16.91 -19.46 20.40
N ILE A 293 -16.53 -19.21 19.14
CA ILE A 293 -15.92 -20.21 18.25
C ILE A 293 -14.64 -20.76 18.88
N ALA A 294 -13.75 -19.91 19.39
CA ALA A 294 -12.51 -20.36 20.03
C ALA A 294 -12.72 -21.23 21.28
N LYS A 295 -13.87 -21.10 21.94
CA LYS A 295 -14.27 -21.89 23.12
C LYS A 295 -15.08 -23.14 22.77
N THR A 296 -15.46 -23.30 21.50
CA THR A 296 -16.30 -24.38 21.00
C THR A 296 -15.47 -25.27 20.07
N ALA A 297 -15.57 -26.60 20.22
CA ALA A 297 -14.90 -27.54 19.31
C ALA A 297 -15.63 -27.64 17.95
N VAL A 298 -15.76 -26.52 17.23
CA VAL A 298 -16.49 -26.44 15.96
C VAL A 298 -15.83 -27.25 14.84
N GLY A 299 -14.53 -27.52 14.94
CA GLY A 299 -13.79 -28.32 13.95
C GLY A 299 -14.18 -29.80 13.94
N ASP A 300 -14.88 -30.28 14.97
CA ASP A 300 -15.38 -31.66 15.06
C ASP A 300 -16.85 -31.78 14.58
N MET A 301 -17.45 -30.68 14.11
CA MET A 301 -18.85 -30.63 13.68
C MET A 301 -18.95 -30.66 12.16
N ASP A 302 -19.83 -31.51 11.63
CA ASP A 302 -20.05 -31.67 10.19
C ASP A 302 -21.14 -30.74 9.62
N SER A 303 -21.77 -29.92 10.47
CA SER A 303 -22.88 -29.02 10.10
C SER A 303 -22.70 -27.61 10.66
N VAL A 304 -22.89 -26.60 9.79
CA VAL A 304 -22.89 -25.20 10.22
C VAL A 304 -24.06 -24.89 11.14
N LEU A 305 -25.21 -25.56 10.94
CA LEU A 305 -26.39 -25.35 11.76
C LEU A 305 -26.22 -25.93 13.16
N GLU A 306 -25.59 -27.10 13.27
CA GLU A 306 -25.19 -27.68 14.56
C GLU A 306 -24.23 -26.77 15.31
N ALA A 307 -23.19 -26.27 14.63
CA ALA A 307 -22.24 -25.33 15.21
C ALA A 307 -22.92 -24.03 15.65
N ALA A 308 -23.84 -23.49 14.85
CA ALA A 308 -24.61 -22.30 15.21
C ALA A 308 -25.52 -22.53 16.43
N VAL A 309 -26.03 -23.74 16.64
CA VAL A 309 -26.77 -24.10 17.86
C VAL A 309 -25.83 -24.16 19.06
N ALA A 310 -24.65 -24.76 18.91
CA ALA A 310 -23.65 -24.83 19.99
C ALA A 310 -23.20 -23.43 20.44
N LEU A 311 -22.97 -22.51 19.51
CA LEU A 311 -22.57 -21.14 19.82
C LEU A 311 -23.59 -20.36 20.66
N LYS A 312 -24.89 -20.68 20.57
CA LYS A 312 -25.93 -20.03 21.38
C LYS A 312 -25.75 -20.26 22.88
N ALA A 313 -25.06 -21.34 23.28
CA ALA A 313 -24.78 -21.62 24.69
C ALA A 313 -23.85 -20.57 25.34
N HIS A 314 -23.14 -19.77 24.54
CA HIS A 314 -22.22 -18.73 25.02
C HIS A 314 -22.89 -17.39 25.34
N GLY A 315 -24.22 -17.30 25.31
CA GLY A 315 -24.95 -16.08 25.70
C GLY A 315 -24.78 -14.92 24.72
N LEU A 316 -24.59 -15.24 23.43
CA LEU A 316 -24.50 -14.25 22.35
C LEU A 316 -25.81 -13.43 22.27
N VAL A 317 -25.67 -12.13 22.04
CA VAL A 317 -26.78 -11.17 22.08
C VAL A 317 -27.25 -10.84 20.67
N GLU A 318 -28.56 -10.79 20.47
CA GLU A 318 -29.18 -10.37 19.22
C GLU A 318 -28.77 -8.92 18.88
N PRO A 319 -28.28 -8.64 17.66
CA PRO A 319 -27.90 -7.28 17.28
C PRO A 319 -29.13 -6.38 17.20
N ALA A 320 -28.96 -5.10 17.53
CA ALA A 320 -29.99 -4.08 17.34
C ALA A 320 -30.17 -3.65 15.86
N SER A 321 -29.79 -4.51 14.91
CA SER A 321 -29.83 -4.26 13.47
C SER A 321 -31.11 -4.82 12.87
N GLU A 322 -31.77 -4.08 11.98
CA GLU A 322 -32.89 -4.61 11.19
C GLU A 322 -32.43 -5.38 9.95
N LEU A 323 -31.16 -5.24 9.57
CA LEU A 323 -30.62 -5.76 8.30
C LEU A 323 -30.05 -7.17 8.41
N TYR A 324 -29.60 -7.57 9.60
CA TYR A 324 -29.04 -8.88 9.90
C TYR A 324 -29.39 -9.29 11.33
N ASP A 325 -29.35 -10.58 11.59
CA ASP A 325 -29.67 -11.20 12.88
C ASP A 325 -28.49 -12.03 13.39
N LEU A 326 -28.58 -12.53 14.61
CA LEU A 326 -27.54 -13.34 15.22
C LEU A 326 -27.30 -14.64 14.44
N GLN A 327 -28.35 -15.24 13.89
CA GLN A 327 -28.24 -16.47 13.10
C GLN A 327 -27.37 -16.27 11.86
N SER A 328 -27.66 -15.25 11.06
CA SER A 328 -26.90 -14.92 9.86
C SER A 328 -25.46 -14.53 10.17
N ALA A 329 -25.22 -13.84 11.28
CA ALA A 329 -23.88 -13.54 11.74
C ALA A 329 -23.08 -14.79 12.12
N MET A 330 -23.67 -15.71 12.89
CA MET A 330 -23.02 -16.97 13.25
C MET A 330 -22.71 -17.82 12.03
N ILE A 331 -23.62 -17.92 11.06
CA ILE A 331 -23.37 -18.65 9.81
C ILE A 331 -22.15 -18.08 9.08
N VAL A 332 -22.06 -16.76 8.93
CA VAL A 332 -20.92 -16.13 8.24
C VAL A 332 -19.61 -16.40 8.97
N GLU A 333 -19.56 -16.18 10.29
CA GLU A 333 -18.34 -16.37 11.08
C GLU A 333 -17.92 -17.85 11.18
N LEU A 334 -18.87 -18.78 11.26
CA LEU A 334 -18.59 -20.22 11.26
C LEU A 334 -18.05 -20.69 9.92
N MET A 335 -18.66 -20.28 8.80
CA MET A 335 -18.17 -20.69 7.48
C MET A 335 -16.79 -20.13 7.18
N GLU A 336 -16.47 -18.93 7.67
CA GLU A 336 -15.13 -18.36 7.57
C GLU A 336 -14.11 -19.03 8.51
N ALA A 337 -14.55 -19.63 9.62
CA ALA A 337 -13.68 -20.30 10.58
C ALA A 337 -13.46 -21.80 10.28
N MET A 338 -14.44 -22.47 9.66
CA MET A 338 -14.42 -23.90 9.34
C MET A 338 -13.78 -24.23 7.98
N THR A 339 -13.47 -23.23 7.16
CA THR A 339 -12.82 -23.38 5.83
C THR A 339 -11.37 -22.93 5.83
#